data_AF-A0A2T3KMC7-F1
#
_entry.id   AF-A0A2T3KMC7-F1
#
_cell.length_a   1.000
_cell.length_b   1.000
_cell.length_c   1.000
_cell.angle_alpha   90.00
_cell.angle_beta   90.00
_cell.angle_gamma   90.00
#
_symmetry.space_group_name_H-M   'P 1'
#
loop_
_entity.id
_entity.type
_entity.pdbx_description
1 polymer ?
#
loop_
_entity_poly.entity_id
_entity_poly.type
_entity_poly.pdbx_seq_one_letter_code
_entity_poly.pdbx_strand_id
1 'polypeptide(L)'
;MSLELYVKESLNMPSGKVIAQAAHALGMAFMSHCELVGEDSDKVTLKVHDRDGHFNCSLDSLLSRINVDFVDDDVFESMKSREDNVTVVIDNGLTCFNHQKTETVILLDKSEGVVDRSKRLQFDVDAGVFVKQGFFVNRAKPTTDSALIVHGAALSLSMITALIGVDSTLTLDKSSEMYKWLSSAFGKTVVGSKKQSKFDVVADAIVNASYDFRVGLGEALIVTAPISVEELSQLTYTKTFRLY
;
A
#
# COMPACT_ATOMS: atom_id res chain seq x y z
N MET A 1 3.62 6.49 -19.07
CA MET A 1 4.89 6.44 -18.34
C MET A 1 4.80 5.37 -17.25
N SER A 2 5.94 4.89 -16.75
CA SER A 2 6.03 3.90 -15.67
C SER A 2 6.22 4.56 -14.29
N LEU A 3 5.70 3.90 -13.26
CA LEU A 3 6.00 4.14 -11.85
C LEU A 3 7.19 3.24 -11.48
N GLU A 4 8.32 3.84 -11.17
CA GLU A 4 9.56 3.11 -10.90
C GLU A 4 9.79 2.99 -9.39
N LEU A 5 9.74 1.77 -8.87
CA LEU A 5 10.00 1.44 -7.48
C LEU A 5 11.42 0.89 -7.32
N TYR A 6 12.23 1.54 -6.49
CA TYR A 6 13.58 1.13 -6.17
C TYR A 6 13.63 0.64 -4.72
N VAL A 7 13.95 -0.63 -4.53
CA VAL A 7 14.05 -1.27 -3.21
C VAL A 7 15.52 -1.36 -2.82
N LYS A 8 15.86 -0.86 -1.63
CA LYS A 8 17.24 -0.88 -1.14
C LYS A 8 17.69 -2.31 -0.81
N GLU A 9 18.55 -2.88 -1.66
CA GLU A 9 18.96 -4.29 -1.60
C GLU A 9 19.76 -4.63 -0.33
N SER A 10 20.64 -3.70 0.10
CA SER A 10 21.52 -3.88 1.27
C SER A 10 20.77 -4.19 2.58
N LEU A 11 19.49 -3.82 2.67
CA LEU A 11 18.65 -4.08 3.83
C LEU A 11 18.20 -5.53 3.96
N ASN A 12 18.34 -6.36 2.91
CA ASN A 12 17.92 -7.77 2.89
C ASN A 12 16.52 -7.98 3.50
N MET A 13 15.58 -7.10 3.15
CA MET A 13 14.24 -7.11 3.72
C MET A 13 13.50 -8.42 3.39
N PRO A 14 12.77 -9.01 4.37
CA PRO A 14 11.84 -10.11 4.06
C PRO A 14 10.84 -9.69 2.99
N SER A 15 10.43 -10.63 2.13
CA SER A 15 9.57 -10.33 0.99
C SER A 15 8.25 -9.66 1.41
N GLY A 16 7.67 -10.03 2.55
CA GLY A 16 6.48 -9.37 3.09
C GLY A 16 6.71 -7.93 3.51
N LYS A 17 7.90 -7.61 4.01
CA LYS A 17 8.30 -6.22 4.27
C LYS A 17 8.38 -5.45 2.97
N VAL A 18 9.02 -6.00 1.93
CA VAL A 18 9.13 -5.34 0.61
C VAL A 18 7.74 -5.06 0.01
N ILE A 19 6.82 -6.04 0.04
CA ILE A 19 5.43 -5.86 -0.42
C ILE A 19 4.76 -4.69 0.32
N ALA A 20 4.88 -4.65 1.65
CA ALA A 20 4.29 -3.59 2.46
C ALA A 20 4.86 -2.21 2.12
N GLN A 21 6.18 -2.09 1.97
CA GLN A 21 6.85 -0.82 1.70
C GLN A 21 6.58 -0.33 0.27
N ALA A 22 6.54 -1.22 -0.73
CA ALA A 22 6.16 -0.89 -2.10
C ALA A 22 4.71 -0.38 -2.18
N ALA A 23 3.78 -1.08 -1.52
CA ALA A 23 2.38 -0.66 -1.45
C ALA A 23 2.21 0.66 -0.66
N HIS A 24 3.06 0.92 0.34
CA HIS A 24 3.12 2.21 1.03
C HIS A 24 3.59 3.32 0.10
N ALA A 25 4.71 3.12 -0.60
CA ALA A 25 5.27 4.09 -1.54
C ALA A 25 4.24 4.48 -2.61
N LEU A 26 3.53 3.49 -3.17
CA LEU A 26 2.50 3.72 -4.17
C LEU A 26 1.29 4.50 -3.62
N GLY A 27 0.83 4.17 -2.40
CA GLY A 27 -0.24 4.92 -1.74
C GLY A 27 0.15 6.37 -1.43
N MET A 28 1.38 6.60 -0.97
CA MET A 28 1.91 7.95 -0.74
C MET A 28 2.04 8.75 -2.04
N ALA A 29 2.53 8.12 -3.11
CA ALA A 29 2.62 8.75 -4.42
C ALA A 29 1.23 9.17 -4.89
N PHE A 30 0.24 8.28 -4.87
CA PHE A 30 -1.16 8.62 -5.17
C PHE A 30 -1.67 9.79 -4.33
N MET A 31 -1.46 9.77 -3.00
CA MET A 31 -1.91 10.87 -2.13
C MET A 31 -1.19 12.20 -2.39
N SER A 32 -0.01 12.18 -3.04
CA SER A 32 0.65 13.41 -3.48
C SER A 32 -0.07 14.12 -4.62
N HIS A 33 -0.96 13.40 -5.34
CA HIS A 33 -1.87 13.93 -6.36
C HIS A 33 -3.25 14.31 -5.81
N CYS A 34 -3.48 14.16 -4.50
CA CYS A 34 -4.77 14.45 -3.87
C CYS A 34 -4.76 15.83 -3.19
N GLU A 35 -5.60 16.74 -3.66
CA GLU A 35 -5.84 18.04 -3.02
C GLU A 35 -7.02 17.95 -2.07
N LEU A 36 -6.86 18.40 -0.82
CA LEU A 36 -7.96 18.58 0.12
C LEU A 36 -8.80 19.78 -0.34
N VAL A 37 -10.00 19.51 -0.84
CA VAL A 37 -10.90 20.54 -1.39
C VAL A 37 -12.13 20.79 -0.51
N GLY A 38 -12.37 19.93 0.48
CA GLY A 38 -13.43 20.10 1.46
C GLY A 38 -13.17 19.31 2.73
N GLU A 39 -13.46 19.93 3.87
CA GLU A 39 -13.39 19.30 5.18
C GLU A 39 -14.51 19.86 6.05
N ASP A 40 -15.31 18.97 6.61
CA ASP A 40 -16.31 19.29 7.64
C ASP A 40 -16.06 18.42 8.90
N SER A 41 -17.00 18.40 9.84
CA SER A 41 -16.84 17.64 11.09
C SER A 41 -16.74 16.14 10.86
N ASP A 42 -17.39 15.62 9.81
CA ASP A 42 -17.64 14.19 9.63
C ASP A 42 -16.97 13.64 8.37
N LYS A 43 -16.57 14.49 7.42
CA LYS A 43 -16.08 14.08 6.11
C LYS A 43 -14.87 14.90 5.65
N VAL A 44 -14.10 14.27 4.79
CA VAL A 44 -13.09 14.94 3.95
C VAL A 44 -13.37 14.64 2.48
N THR A 45 -13.14 15.63 1.62
CA THR A 45 -13.24 15.49 0.17
C THR A 45 -11.90 15.83 -0.44
N LEU A 46 -11.36 14.86 -1.19
CA LEU A 46 -10.11 15.00 -1.91
C LEU A 46 -10.41 15.08 -3.41
N LYS A 47 -9.75 16.00 -4.11
CA LYS A 47 -9.75 16.06 -5.57
C LYS A 47 -8.47 15.41 -6.09
N VAL A 48 -8.63 14.41 -6.95
CA VAL A 48 -7.51 13.67 -7.54
C VAL A 48 -7.06 14.38 -8.82
N HIS A 49 -5.80 14.79 -8.83
CA HIS A 49 -5.13 15.44 -9.97
C HIS A 49 -4.23 14.43 -10.69
N ASP A 50 -4.84 13.51 -11.43
CA ASP A 50 -4.14 12.50 -12.21
C ASP A 50 -4.29 12.78 -13.71
N ARG A 51 -3.51 13.73 -14.22
CA ARG A 51 -3.63 14.21 -15.61
C ARG A 51 -3.20 13.17 -16.63
N ASP A 52 -2.28 12.30 -16.24
CA ASP A 52 -1.70 11.26 -17.08
C ASP A 52 -2.40 9.89 -16.94
N GLY A 53 -3.44 9.82 -16.09
CA GLY A 53 -4.18 8.59 -15.82
C GLY A 53 -3.30 7.48 -15.24
N HIS A 54 -2.30 7.83 -14.42
CA HIS A 54 -1.36 6.92 -13.78
C HIS A 54 -2.02 6.08 -12.68
N PHE A 55 -2.91 6.70 -11.92
CA PHE A 55 -3.54 6.11 -10.75
C PHE A 55 -5.02 5.80 -10.98
N ASN A 56 -5.73 6.65 -11.72
CA ASN A 56 -7.11 6.46 -12.14
C ASN A 56 -7.17 5.64 -13.43
N CYS A 57 -6.72 4.40 -13.36
CA CYS A 57 -6.79 3.45 -14.46
C CYS A 57 -7.25 2.07 -13.99
N SER A 58 -7.53 1.17 -14.95
CA SER A 58 -7.85 -0.22 -14.60
C SER A 58 -6.68 -0.89 -13.87
N LEU A 59 -6.99 -1.91 -13.06
CA LEU A 59 -5.96 -2.68 -12.36
C LEU A 59 -4.90 -3.24 -13.32
N ASP A 60 -5.31 -3.76 -14.49
CA ASP A 60 -4.39 -4.27 -15.50
C ASP A 60 -3.46 -3.17 -16.05
N SER A 61 -4.00 -1.97 -16.26
CA SER A 61 -3.18 -0.81 -16.66
C SER A 61 -2.19 -0.44 -15.56
N LEU A 62 -2.62 -0.40 -14.30
CA LEU A 62 -1.76 -0.09 -13.17
C LEU A 62 -0.62 -1.13 -13.03
N LEU A 63 -0.94 -2.42 -13.13
CA LEU A 63 0.04 -3.51 -13.09
C LEU A 63 1.12 -3.36 -14.17
N SER A 64 0.73 -2.96 -15.39
CA SER A 64 1.68 -2.76 -16.49
C SER A 64 2.60 -1.55 -16.34
N ARG A 65 2.30 -0.65 -15.39
CA ARG A 65 3.06 0.59 -15.17
C ARG A 65 4.06 0.50 -14.02
N ILE A 66 3.89 -0.45 -13.11
CA ILE A 66 4.75 -0.57 -11.93
C ILE A 66 5.96 -1.44 -12.27
N ASN A 67 7.14 -0.85 -12.23
CA ASN A 67 8.42 -1.54 -12.33
C ASN A 67 9.09 -1.57 -10.95
N VAL A 68 9.68 -2.71 -10.58
CA VAL A 68 10.36 -2.88 -9.28
C VAL A 68 11.78 -3.34 -9.54
N ASP A 69 12.74 -2.53 -9.09
CA ASP A 69 14.16 -2.80 -9.19
C ASP A 69 14.77 -2.87 -7.78
N PHE A 70 15.59 -3.89 -7.53
CA PHE A 70 16.42 -3.98 -6.34
C PHE A 70 17.76 -3.36 -6.66
N VAL A 71 18.17 -2.38 -5.87
CA VAL A 71 19.34 -1.55 -6.17
C VAL A 71 20.26 -1.41 -4.97
N ASP A 72 21.55 -1.20 -5.26
CA ASP A 72 22.55 -0.87 -4.26
C ASP A 72 22.36 0.54 -3.69
N ASP A 73 23.14 0.85 -2.65
CA ASP A 73 23.06 2.12 -1.92
C ASP A 73 23.39 3.33 -2.81
N ASP A 74 24.37 3.19 -3.71
CA ASP A 74 24.81 4.30 -4.57
C ASP A 74 23.70 4.71 -5.56
N VAL A 75 23.07 3.72 -6.18
CA VAL A 75 21.91 3.94 -7.07
C VAL A 75 20.72 4.47 -6.28
N PHE A 76 20.45 3.93 -5.07
CA PHE A 76 19.36 4.40 -4.23
C PHE A 76 19.49 5.89 -3.88
N GLU A 77 20.66 6.33 -3.41
CA GLU A 77 20.92 7.75 -3.11
C GLU A 77 20.87 8.62 -4.37
N SER A 78 21.37 8.11 -5.51
CA SER A 78 21.24 8.79 -6.81
C SER A 78 19.77 9.05 -7.17
N MET A 79 18.89 8.05 -7.03
CA MET A 79 17.48 8.18 -7.37
C MET A 79 16.76 9.17 -6.45
N LYS A 80 17.13 9.20 -5.17
CA LYS A 80 16.59 10.12 -4.17
C LYS A 80 16.84 11.59 -4.51
N SER A 81 17.97 11.88 -5.17
CA SER A 81 18.41 13.24 -5.51
C SER A 81 17.82 13.80 -6.81
N ARG A 82 17.00 13.03 -7.53
CA ARG A 82 16.42 13.47 -8.81
C ARG A 82 15.37 14.55 -8.60
N GLU A 83 15.21 15.42 -9.60
CA GLU A 83 14.20 16.49 -9.62
C GLU A 83 12.76 15.98 -9.89
N ASP A 84 12.60 14.68 -10.13
CA ASP A 84 11.30 14.03 -10.30
C ASP A 84 10.50 14.02 -8.96
N ASN A 85 9.22 13.69 -9.00
CA ASN A 85 8.42 13.54 -7.79
C ASN A 85 8.83 12.26 -7.05
N VAL A 86 9.80 12.40 -6.14
CA VAL A 86 10.36 11.29 -5.35
C VAL A 86 9.54 11.08 -4.08
N THR A 87 9.03 9.86 -3.90
CA THR A 87 8.49 9.39 -2.62
C THR A 87 9.50 8.47 -1.96
N VAL A 88 9.99 8.84 -0.78
CA VAL A 88 10.88 8.00 0.04
C VAL A 88 10.09 7.44 1.21
N VAL A 89 10.06 6.11 1.34
CA VAL A 89 9.44 5.45 2.49
C VAL A 89 10.49 5.26 3.58
N ILE A 90 10.17 5.78 4.77
CA ILE A 90 10.99 5.62 5.99
C ILE A 90 10.24 4.71 6.94
N ASP A 91 10.82 3.56 7.25
CA ASP A 91 10.30 2.64 8.25
C ASP A 91 10.85 2.98 9.63
N ASN A 92 9.99 3.04 10.65
CA ASN A 92 10.40 3.33 12.04
C ASN A 92 11.10 2.14 12.73
N GLY A 93 11.34 1.03 12.03
CA GLY A 93 12.13 -0.10 12.54
C GLY A 93 11.46 -0.94 13.61
N LEU A 94 10.14 -0.77 13.82
CA LEU A 94 9.38 -1.51 14.84
C LEU A 94 9.27 -3.02 14.58
N THR A 95 9.55 -3.45 13.35
CA THR A 95 9.35 -4.85 12.91
C THR A 95 10.65 -5.54 12.47
N CYS A 96 11.49 -4.86 11.69
CA CYS A 96 12.67 -5.48 11.07
C CYS A 96 13.99 -4.74 11.31
N PHE A 97 13.98 -3.53 11.91
CA PHE A 97 15.16 -2.67 12.00
C PHE A 97 15.45 -2.16 13.42
N ASN A 98 15.04 -2.90 14.45
CA ASN A 98 15.41 -2.64 15.85
C ASN A 98 15.21 -1.17 16.30
N HIS A 99 14.04 -0.58 15.99
CA HIS A 99 13.71 0.83 16.27
C HIS A 99 14.56 1.88 15.57
N GLN A 100 15.33 1.51 14.54
CA GLN A 100 16.05 2.47 13.70
C GLN A 100 15.19 2.92 12.52
N LYS A 101 15.09 4.25 12.36
CA LYS A 101 14.48 4.84 11.16
C LYS A 101 15.32 4.49 9.94
N THR A 102 14.72 3.80 8.98
CA THR A 102 15.42 3.22 7.83
C THR A 102 14.69 3.58 6.55
N GLU A 103 15.39 4.17 5.59
CA GLU A 103 14.87 4.41 4.24
C GLU A 103 14.88 3.10 3.45
N THR A 104 13.72 2.65 2.99
CA THR A 104 13.53 1.28 2.48
C THR A 104 13.28 1.23 0.98
N VAL A 105 12.41 2.11 0.50
CA VAL A 105 11.90 2.12 -0.87
C VAL A 105 11.78 3.55 -1.36
N ILE A 106 12.16 3.77 -2.62
CA ILE A 106 11.89 4.99 -3.38
C ILE A 106 10.87 4.67 -4.46
N LEU A 107 9.88 5.54 -4.65
CA LEU A 107 9.06 5.58 -5.85
C LEU A 107 9.35 6.86 -6.61
N LEU A 108 9.76 6.73 -7.87
CA LEU A 108 9.85 7.84 -8.82
C LEU A 108 8.56 7.93 -9.62
N ASP A 109 7.85 9.04 -9.42
CA ASP A 109 6.67 9.38 -10.20
C ASP A 109 7.00 10.52 -11.17
N LYS A 110 6.92 10.21 -12.45
CA LYS A 110 7.18 11.17 -13.53
C LYS A 110 5.90 11.84 -14.04
N SER A 111 4.75 11.62 -13.40
CA SER A 111 3.50 12.26 -13.80
C SER A 111 3.39 13.71 -13.36
N GLU A 112 2.55 14.43 -14.09
CA GLU A 112 2.07 15.74 -13.69
C GLU A 112 0.90 15.64 -12.69
N GLY A 113 0.70 16.70 -11.92
CA GLY A 113 -0.46 16.84 -11.02
C GLY A 113 -0.15 16.66 -9.55
N VAL A 114 1.14 16.57 -9.17
CA VAL A 114 1.54 16.63 -7.77
C VAL A 114 1.10 17.96 -7.15
N VAL A 115 0.35 17.85 -6.06
CA VAL A 115 -0.26 18.97 -5.33
C VAL A 115 0.73 19.49 -4.29
N ASP A 116 0.74 20.78 -3.98
CA ASP A 116 1.53 21.30 -2.86
C ASP A 116 1.18 20.58 -1.54
N ARG A 117 2.20 20.19 -0.77
CA ARG A 117 2.06 19.50 0.53
C ARG A 117 1.14 20.25 1.49
N SER A 118 1.11 21.59 1.44
CA SER A 118 0.23 22.42 2.28
C SER A 118 -1.26 22.19 2.03
N LYS A 119 -1.62 21.66 0.85
CA LYS A 119 -2.99 21.41 0.41
C LYS A 119 -3.39 19.94 0.47
N ARG A 120 -2.51 19.05 0.92
CA ARG A 120 -2.79 17.61 1.02
C ARG A 120 -3.42 17.29 2.37
N LEU A 121 -4.09 16.14 2.45
CA LEU A 121 -4.50 15.57 3.73
C LEU A 121 -3.26 15.37 4.62
N GLN A 122 -3.28 15.90 5.83
CA GLN A 122 -2.17 15.75 6.78
C GLN A 122 -2.26 14.40 7.49
N PHE A 123 -1.12 13.71 7.62
CA PHE A 123 -1.05 12.48 8.37
C PHE A 123 -0.92 12.78 9.86
N ASP A 124 -1.72 12.08 10.67
CA ASP A 124 -1.56 12.06 12.12
C ASP A 124 -0.62 10.91 12.49
N VAL A 125 0.66 11.23 12.62
CA VAL A 125 1.71 10.25 12.91
C VAL A 125 1.70 9.82 14.39
N ASP A 126 1.07 10.62 15.26
CA ASP A 126 1.06 10.42 16.71
C ASP A 126 -0.18 9.67 17.19
N ALA A 127 -1.27 9.68 16.41
CA ALA A 127 -2.48 8.91 16.71
C ALA A 127 -2.24 7.40 16.82
N GLY A 128 -1.14 6.87 16.27
CA GLY A 128 -0.88 5.43 16.25
C GLY A 128 -1.67 4.69 15.16
N VAL A 129 -1.26 3.46 14.87
CA VAL A 129 -1.81 2.66 13.76
C VAL A 129 -2.85 1.67 14.28
N PHE A 130 -4.11 2.09 14.32
CA PHE A 130 -5.26 1.26 14.75
C PHE A 130 -5.96 0.53 13.59
N VAL A 131 -5.66 0.91 12.36
CA VAL A 131 -6.27 0.34 11.15
C VAL A 131 -5.17 -0.11 10.20
N LYS A 132 -5.32 -1.29 9.60
CA LYS A 132 -4.35 -1.85 8.66
C LYS A 132 -5.02 -2.57 7.51
N GLN A 133 -4.35 -2.58 6.35
CA GLN A 133 -4.65 -3.55 5.30
C GLN A 133 -3.94 -4.87 5.58
N GLY A 134 -4.68 -5.98 5.46
CA GLY A 134 -4.15 -7.32 5.52
C GLY A 134 -3.76 -7.83 4.14
N PHE A 135 -2.56 -8.38 4.01
CA PHE A 135 -2.06 -9.05 2.81
C PHE A 135 -1.79 -10.50 3.17
N PHE A 136 -2.49 -11.40 2.50
CA PHE A 136 -2.40 -12.83 2.72
C PHE A 136 -1.80 -13.48 1.48
N VAL A 137 -0.64 -14.12 1.65
CA VAL A 137 0.12 -14.77 0.59
C VAL A 137 -0.02 -16.28 0.69
N ASN A 138 -0.50 -16.90 -0.39
CA ASN A 138 -0.54 -18.34 -0.53
C ASN A 138 0.76 -18.86 -1.14
N ARG A 139 1.68 -19.28 -0.28
CA ARG A 139 2.99 -19.81 -0.67
C ARG A 139 2.92 -21.24 -1.21
N ALA A 140 1.74 -21.85 -1.25
CA ALA A 140 1.54 -23.14 -1.91
C ALA A 140 1.37 -22.97 -3.43
N LYS A 141 0.95 -21.77 -3.90
CA LYS A 141 0.87 -21.45 -5.33
C LYS A 141 2.21 -20.91 -5.82
N PRO A 142 2.71 -21.37 -6.99
CA PRO A 142 3.98 -20.91 -7.53
C PRO A 142 3.86 -19.45 -7.99
N THR A 143 4.56 -18.56 -7.30
CA THR A 143 4.64 -17.14 -7.63
C THR A 143 6.04 -16.60 -7.31
N THR A 144 6.46 -15.58 -8.04
CA THR A 144 7.72 -14.86 -7.77
C THR A 144 7.47 -13.71 -6.80
N ASP A 145 8.46 -13.35 -5.98
CA ASP A 145 8.36 -12.21 -5.08
C ASP A 145 8.11 -10.89 -5.83
N SER A 146 8.74 -10.66 -6.99
CA SER A 146 8.50 -9.46 -7.81
C SER A 146 7.03 -9.33 -8.22
N ALA A 147 6.41 -10.43 -8.68
CA ALA A 147 4.98 -10.45 -8.99
C ALA A 147 4.12 -10.16 -7.74
N LEU A 148 4.45 -10.73 -6.58
CA LEU A 148 3.75 -10.45 -5.32
C LEU A 148 3.88 -8.98 -4.89
N ILE A 149 5.04 -8.37 -5.09
CA ILE A 149 5.29 -6.94 -4.78
C ILE A 149 4.44 -6.05 -5.69
N VAL A 150 4.52 -6.25 -7.01
CA VAL A 150 3.77 -5.46 -8.00
C VAL A 150 2.27 -5.61 -7.79
N HIS A 151 1.78 -6.85 -7.70
CA HIS A 151 0.36 -7.09 -7.47
C HIS A 151 -0.10 -6.59 -6.10
N GLY A 152 0.69 -6.78 -5.03
CA GLY A 152 0.35 -6.27 -3.71
C GLY A 152 0.20 -4.75 -3.70
N ALA A 153 1.15 -4.03 -4.28
CA ALA A 153 1.07 -2.58 -4.40
C ALA A 153 -0.16 -2.15 -5.21
N ALA A 154 -0.37 -2.74 -6.39
CA ALA A 154 -1.49 -2.41 -7.27
C ALA A 154 -2.85 -2.69 -6.62
N LEU A 155 -3.01 -3.86 -5.98
CA LEU A 155 -4.24 -4.23 -5.28
C LEU A 155 -4.53 -3.29 -4.11
N SER A 156 -3.51 -2.95 -3.32
CA SER A 156 -3.61 -2.00 -2.21
C SER A 156 -4.12 -0.65 -2.66
N LEU A 157 -3.54 -0.10 -3.74
CA LEU A 157 -3.99 1.17 -4.32
C LEU A 157 -5.40 1.05 -4.91
N SER A 158 -5.72 -0.07 -5.57
CA SER A 158 -7.04 -0.29 -6.19
C SER A 158 -8.21 -0.21 -5.20
N MET A 159 -7.95 -0.44 -3.91
CA MET A 159 -8.95 -0.25 -2.86
C MET A 159 -9.36 1.21 -2.70
N ILE A 160 -8.41 2.12 -2.85
CA ILE A 160 -8.65 3.56 -2.73
C ILE A 160 -9.25 4.08 -4.04
N THR A 161 -8.67 3.70 -5.18
CA THR A 161 -9.08 4.26 -6.47
C THR A 161 -10.47 3.79 -6.90
N ALA A 162 -10.94 2.64 -6.42
CA ALA A 162 -12.31 2.19 -6.62
C ALA A 162 -13.38 3.08 -5.94
N LEU A 163 -12.99 3.96 -5.01
CA LEU A 163 -13.88 4.89 -4.33
C LEU A 163 -13.94 6.27 -5.00
N ILE A 164 -13.16 6.48 -6.07
CA ILE A 164 -13.13 7.76 -6.79
C ILE A 164 -14.42 7.91 -7.61
N GLY A 165 -15.12 9.03 -7.41
CA GLY A 165 -16.30 9.42 -8.16
C GLY A 165 -15.98 9.81 -9.60
N VAL A 166 -17.03 9.91 -10.43
CA VAL A 166 -16.91 10.27 -11.86
C VAL A 166 -16.26 11.65 -12.07
N ASP A 167 -16.35 12.54 -11.09
CA ASP A 167 -15.75 13.87 -11.09
C ASP A 167 -14.31 13.91 -10.56
N SER A 168 -13.66 12.74 -10.41
CA SER A 168 -12.32 12.58 -9.84
C SER A 168 -12.22 13.06 -8.39
N THR A 169 -13.31 12.99 -7.63
CA THR A 169 -13.32 13.26 -6.19
C THR A 169 -13.38 11.97 -5.38
N LEU A 170 -12.75 11.99 -4.21
CA LEU A 170 -12.80 10.93 -3.21
C LEU A 170 -13.35 11.54 -1.91
N THR A 171 -14.57 11.16 -1.55
CA THR A 171 -15.21 11.61 -0.31
C THR A 171 -15.18 10.51 0.73
N LEU A 172 -14.57 10.79 1.88
CA LEU A 172 -14.36 9.83 2.95
C LEU A 172 -15.03 10.31 4.23
N ASP A 173 -15.76 9.41 4.88
CA ASP A 173 -16.24 9.61 6.24
C ASP A 173 -15.06 9.49 7.22
N LYS A 174 -14.89 10.45 8.12
CA LYS A 174 -13.82 10.48 9.13
C LYS A 174 -13.92 9.32 10.13
N SER A 175 -15.10 8.73 10.28
CA SER A 175 -15.31 7.51 11.08
C SER A 175 -14.93 6.22 10.34
N SER A 176 -14.76 6.27 9.02
CA SER A 176 -14.44 5.08 8.20
C SER A 176 -13.01 4.58 8.43
N GLU A 177 -12.84 3.27 8.30
CA GLU A 177 -11.52 2.63 8.35
C GLU A 177 -10.61 3.10 7.21
N MET A 178 -11.17 3.40 6.03
CA MET A 178 -10.41 3.96 4.91
C MET A 178 -9.81 5.33 5.25
N TYR A 179 -10.59 6.25 5.82
CA TYR A 179 -10.07 7.55 6.25
C TYR A 179 -8.97 7.39 7.30
N LYS A 180 -9.24 6.62 8.37
CA LYS A 180 -8.28 6.38 9.45
C LYS A 180 -6.99 5.78 8.92
N TRP A 181 -7.06 4.86 7.97
CA TRP A 181 -5.88 4.23 7.37
C TRP A 181 -5.07 5.19 6.51
N LEU A 182 -5.74 6.03 5.69
CA LEU A 182 -5.07 7.06 4.90
C LEU A 182 -4.43 8.13 5.79
N SER A 183 -5.07 8.51 6.90
CA SER A 183 -4.54 9.52 7.82
C SER A 183 -3.48 8.98 8.79
N SER A 184 -3.37 7.66 9.01
CA SER A 184 -2.42 7.00 9.93
C SER A 184 -1.26 6.28 9.23
N ALA A 185 -0.73 6.85 8.14
CA ALA A 185 0.46 6.38 7.43
C ALA A 185 0.34 4.98 6.80
N PHE A 186 -0.86 4.60 6.31
CA PHE A 186 -1.09 3.40 5.51
C PHE A 186 -0.59 2.09 6.14
N GLY A 187 -0.95 1.81 7.39
CA GLY A 187 -0.57 0.57 8.08
C GLY A 187 -0.86 -0.71 7.29
N LYS A 188 0.11 -1.64 7.23
CA LYS A 188 -0.03 -2.92 6.49
C LYS A 188 0.51 -4.08 7.32
N THR A 189 -0.10 -5.23 7.13
CA THR A 189 0.38 -6.51 7.67
C THR A 189 0.44 -7.51 6.53
N VAL A 190 1.63 -8.06 6.28
CA VAL A 190 1.82 -9.08 5.25
C VAL A 190 2.18 -10.41 5.89
N VAL A 191 1.35 -11.40 5.65
CA VAL A 191 1.52 -12.75 6.18
C VAL A 191 1.41 -13.78 5.09
N GLY A 192 2.12 -14.90 5.23
CA GLY A 192 2.08 -15.98 4.27
C GLY A 192 1.87 -17.35 4.92
N SER A 193 1.21 -18.26 4.20
CA SER A 193 1.11 -19.66 4.56
C SER A 193 1.55 -20.59 3.44
N LYS A 194 2.23 -21.68 3.78
CA LYS A 194 2.62 -22.74 2.83
C LYS A 194 1.53 -23.80 2.65
N LYS A 195 0.39 -23.68 3.33
CA LYS A 195 -0.70 -24.66 3.31
C LYS A 195 -1.94 -24.03 2.69
N GLN A 196 -2.38 -24.55 1.54
CA GLN A 196 -3.61 -24.11 0.86
C GLN A 196 -4.80 -24.08 1.82
N SER A 197 -5.02 -25.16 2.59
CA SER A 197 -6.14 -25.24 3.54
C SER A 197 -6.15 -24.16 4.63
N LYS A 198 -5.01 -23.52 4.91
CA LYS A 198 -4.94 -22.41 5.86
C LYS A 198 -5.21 -21.08 5.20
N PHE A 199 -4.84 -20.96 3.93
CA PHE A 199 -5.23 -19.84 3.10
C PHE A 199 -6.75 -19.82 2.88
N ASP A 200 -7.35 -20.97 2.57
CA ASP A 200 -8.80 -21.11 2.38
C ASP A 200 -9.58 -20.69 3.62
N VAL A 201 -9.15 -21.10 4.81
CA VAL A 201 -9.78 -20.68 6.08
C VAL A 201 -9.79 -19.16 6.27
N VAL A 202 -8.72 -18.47 5.87
CA VAL A 202 -8.67 -17.00 5.96
C VAL A 202 -9.54 -16.36 4.88
N ALA A 203 -9.53 -16.89 3.66
CA ALA A 203 -10.41 -16.42 2.59
C ALA A 203 -11.89 -16.54 3.00
N ASP A 204 -12.29 -17.69 3.55
CA ASP A 204 -13.64 -17.92 4.08
C ASP A 204 -13.96 -16.96 5.22
N ALA A 205 -13.03 -16.72 6.14
CA ALA A 205 -13.22 -15.77 7.24
C ALA A 205 -13.43 -14.34 6.74
N ILE A 206 -12.67 -13.90 5.74
CA ILE A 206 -12.81 -12.58 5.10
C ILE A 206 -14.20 -12.45 4.47
N VAL A 207 -14.65 -13.47 3.72
CA VAL A 207 -15.97 -13.49 3.08
C VAL A 207 -17.08 -13.50 4.13
N ASN A 208 -16.99 -14.34 5.16
CA ASN A 208 -18.01 -14.45 6.21
C ASN A 208 -18.13 -13.16 7.03
N ALA A 209 -17.03 -12.43 7.24
CA ALA A 209 -17.03 -11.14 7.91
C ALA A 209 -17.50 -9.99 6.99
N SER A 210 -17.78 -10.26 5.71
CA SER A 210 -18.19 -9.26 4.71
C SER A 210 -17.17 -8.12 4.56
N TYR A 211 -15.88 -8.41 4.75
CA TYR A 211 -14.84 -7.44 4.48
C TYR A 211 -14.68 -7.26 2.97
N ASP A 212 -14.46 -6.02 2.53
CA ASP A 212 -14.03 -5.77 1.17
C ASP A 212 -12.61 -6.32 0.97
N PHE A 213 -12.39 -7.02 -0.16
CA PHE A 213 -11.09 -7.57 -0.50
C PHE A 213 -10.88 -7.61 -2.02
N ARG A 214 -9.62 -7.76 -2.42
CA ARG A 214 -9.19 -8.00 -3.79
C ARG A 214 -8.30 -9.22 -3.85
N VAL A 215 -8.35 -9.91 -4.98
CA VAL A 215 -7.59 -11.13 -5.22
C VAL A 215 -6.69 -10.92 -6.43
N GLY A 216 -5.45 -11.39 -6.33
CA GLY A 216 -4.47 -11.35 -7.42
C GLY A 216 -3.79 -12.69 -7.64
N LEU A 217 -3.12 -12.80 -8.79
CA LEU A 217 -2.23 -13.93 -9.11
C LEU A 217 -2.92 -15.30 -8.99
N GLY A 218 -4.15 -15.41 -9.49
CA GLY A 218 -4.94 -16.64 -9.37
C GLY A 218 -5.11 -17.09 -7.93
N GLU A 219 -5.47 -16.17 -7.03
CA GLU A 219 -5.63 -16.38 -5.58
C GLU A 219 -4.32 -16.71 -4.83
N ALA A 220 -3.17 -16.39 -5.40
CA ALA A 220 -1.93 -16.44 -4.64
C ALA A 220 -1.81 -15.28 -3.63
N LEU A 221 -2.60 -14.22 -3.81
CA LEU A 221 -2.60 -13.03 -2.99
C LEU A 221 -4.03 -12.54 -2.73
N ILE A 222 -4.36 -12.30 -1.48
CA ILE A 222 -5.56 -11.57 -1.06
C ILE A 222 -5.12 -10.30 -0.33
N VAL A 223 -5.72 -9.16 -0.67
CA VAL A 223 -5.54 -7.88 0.02
C VAL A 223 -6.89 -7.40 0.50
N THR A 224 -7.04 -7.13 1.80
CA THR A 224 -8.28 -6.59 2.38
C THR A 224 -8.31 -5.08 2.24
N ALA A 225 -9.52 -4.50 2.28
CA ALA A 225 -9.67 -3.11 2.66
C ALA A 225 -9.09 -2.89 4.06
N PRO A 226 -8.82 -1.64 4.47
CA PRO A 226 -8.36 -1.37 5.82
C PRO A 226 -9.42 -1.82 6.83
N ILE A 227 -8.98 -2.59 7.83
CA ILE A 227 -9.80 -3.08 8.95
C ILE A 227 -9.06 -2.82 10.26
N SER A 228 -9.76 -2.91 11.38
CA SER A 228 -9.15 -2.71 12.69
C SER A 228 -8.02 -3.71 12.95
N VAL A 229 -7.03 -3.31 13.74
CA VAL A 229 -5.93 -4.20 14.14
C VAL A 229 -6.45 -5.41 14.92
N GLU A 230 -7.52 -5.26 15.69
CA GLU A 230 -8.17 -6.33 16.45
C GLU A 230 -8.76 -7.39 15.51
N GLU A 231 -9.52 -6.98 14.50
CA GLU A 231 -10.10 -7.89 13.49
C GLU A 231 -9.00 -8.55 12.65
N LEU A 232 -8.01 -7.78 12.21
CA LEU A 232 -6.89 -8.32 11.45
C LEU A 232 -6.07 -9.32 12.28
N SER A 233 -5.97 -9.08 13.59
CA SER A 233 -5.35 -10.03 14.50
C SER A 233 -6.13 -11.34 14.51
N GLN A 234 -7.46 -11.33 14.56
CA GLN A 234 -8.27 -12.56 14.50
C GLN A 234 -8.02 -13.37 13.22
N LEU A 235 -7.83 -12.70 12.07
CA LEU A 235 -7.50 -13.35 10.79
C LEU A 235 -6.07 -13.94 10.78
N THR A 236 -5.14 -13.30 11.48
CA THR A 236 -3.70 -13.65 11.45
C THR A 236 -3.24 -14.51 12.64
N TYR A 237 -4.03 -14.63 13.71
CA TYR A 237 -3.65 -15.25 14.99
C TYR A 237 -3.50 -16.77 14.94
N THR A 238 -3.91 -17.43 13.85
CA THR A 238 -3.63 -18.86 13.73
C THR A 238 -2.11 -19.05 13.67
N LYS A 239 -1.52 -19.98 14.45
CA LYS A 239 -0.07 -20.37 14.46
C LYS A 239 0.48 -20.84 13.08
N THR A 240 -0.23 -20.54 12.01
CA THR A 240 -0.10 -21.04 10.64
C THR A 240 0.22 -19.97 9.61
N PHE A 241 0.11 -18.69 9.99
CA PHE A 241 0.65 -17.58 9.23
C PHE A 241 1.88 -17.05 9.95
N ARG A 242 2.96 -16.86 9.20
CA ARG A 242 4.16 -16.15 9.68
C ARG A 242 4.24 -14.84 8.92
N LEU A 243 4.88 -13.83 9.51
CA LEU A 243 5.33 -12.66 8.76
C LEU A 243 6.04 -13.17 7.51
N TYR A 244 5.59 -12.70 6.34
CA TYR A 244 6.07 -13.20 5.05
C TYR A 244 7.49 -12.72 4.80
#